data_AF-A0A174ZAF8-F1
#
_entry.id   AF-A0A174ZAF8-F1
#
_cell.length_a   1.000
_cell.length_b   1.000
_cell.length_c   1.000
_cell.angle_alpha   90.00
_cell.angle_beta   90.00
_cell.angle_gamma   90.00
#
_symmetry.space_group_name_H-M   'P 1'
#
loop_
_entity.id
_entity.type
_entity.pdbx_description
1 polymer ?
#
loop_
_entity_poly.entity_id
_entity_poly.type
_entity_poly.pdbx_seq_one_letter_code
_entity_poly.pdbx_strand_id
1 'polypeptide(L)' 'MCEAWKEYYDEARQDGFKSGKEQGFKTATIEDIIFMIRYGISKKDLLKKYSEKDYNEALSKMAAK' A
#
# COMPACT_ATOMS: atom_id res chain seq x y z
N MET A 1 -11.80 34.88 2.58
CA MET A 1 -11.88 33.61 1.83
C MET A 1 -13.34 33.22 1.75
N CYS A 2 -13.93 33.15 0.55
CA CYS A 2 -15.31 32.68 0.38
C CYS A 2 -15.41 31.21 0.82
N GLU A 3 -16.55 30.81 1.39
CA GLU A 3 -16.78 29.48 1.99
C GLU A 3 -16.45 28.33 1.02
N ALA A 4 -16.81 28.47 -0.25
CA ALA A 4 -16.51 27.50 -1.31
C ALA A 4 -15.00 27.21 -1.48
N TRP A 5 -14.13 28.19 -1.27
CA TRP A 5 -12.68 27.98 -1.34
C TRP A 5 -12.14 27.25 -0.11
N LYS A 6 -12.80 27.41 1.03
CA LYS A 6 -12.41 26.72 2.27
C LYS A 6 -12.80 25.24 2.19
N GLU A 7 -13.99 24.94 1.68
CA GLU A 7 -14.46 23.57 1.43
C GLU A 7 -13.55 22.82 0.45
N TYR A 8 -13.17 23.44 -0.67
CA TYR A 8 -12.25 22.83 -1.64
C TYR A 8 -10.89 22.47 -1.03
N TYR A 9 -10.32 23.35 -0.19
CA TYR A 9 -9.05 23.08 0.49
C TYR A 9 -9.16 21.97 1.54
N ASP A 10 -10.28 21.92 2.27
CA ASP A 10 -10.53 20.88 3.27
C ASP A 10 -10.73 19.51 2.60
N GLU A 11 -11.42 19.45 1.47
CA GLU A 11 -11.56 18.24 0.65
C GLU A 11 -10.20 17.75 0.11
N ALA A 12 -9.42 18.64 -0.53
CA ALA A 12 -8.10 18.31 -1.04
C ALA A 12 -7.13 17.85 0.07
N ARG A 13 -7.24 18.43 1.26
CA ARG A 13 -6.45 18.02 2.44
C ARG A 13 -6.87 16.65 2.95
N GLN A 14 -8.16 16.37 3.03
CA GLN A 14 -8.66 15.05 3.44
C GLN A 14 -8.30 13.97 2.42
N ASP A 15 -8.40 14.27 1.13
CA ASP A 15 -8.04 13.34 0.05
C ASP A 15 -6.54 13.06 0.02
N GLY A 16 -5.71 14.10 0.20
CA GLY A 16 -4.26 13.95 0.37
C GLY A 16 -3.88 13.11 1.59
N PHE A 17 -4.60 13.26 2.71
CA PHE A 17 -4.37 12.45 3.91
C PHE A 17 -4.79 10.99 3.72
N LYS A 18 -5.95 10.75 3.09
CA LYS A 18 -6.44 9.39 2.79
C LYS A 18 -5.51 8.67 1.83
N SER A 19 -5.17 9.30 0.71
CA SER A 19 -4.26 8.75 -0.29
C SER A 19 -2.86 8.47 0.27
N GLY A 20 -2.31 9.39 1.07
CA GLY A 20 -1.01 9.17 1.75
C GLY A 20 -1.06 8.01 2.74
N LYS A 21 -2.15 7.88 3.51
CA LYS A 21 -2.38 6.76 4.42
C LYS A 21 -2.47 5.44 3.65
N GLU A 22 -3.29 5.38 2.60
CA GLU A 22 -3.46 4.18 1.76
C GLU A 22 -2.15 3.77 1.08
N GLN A 23 -1.39 4.71 0.53
CA GLN A 23 -0.07 4.45 -0.02
C GLN A 23 0.88 3.87 1.03
N GLY A 24 0.90 4.45 2.23
CA GLY A 24 1.70 3.96 3.37
C GLY A 24 1.37 2.53 3.76
N PHE A 25 0.08 2.21 3.92
CA PHE A 25 -0.38 0.84 4.19
C PHE A 25 0.00 -0.12 3.07
N LYS A 26 -0.15 0.30 1.81
CA LYS A 26 0.22 -0.53 0.67
C LYS A 26 1.72 -0.81 0.65
N THR A 27 2.56 0.20 0.87
CA THR A 27 4.02 0.00 0.95
C THR A 27 4.42 -0.96 2.07
N ALA A 28 3.87 -0.79 3.27
CA ALA A 28 4.15 -1.68 4.40
C ALA A 28 3.70 -3.13 4.10
N THR A 29 2.53 -3.29 3.49
CA THR A 29 2.01 -4.61 3.07
C THR A 29 2.97 -5.31 2.11
N ILE A 30 3.48 -4.58 1.12
CA ILE A 30 4.43 -5.13 0.14
C ILE A 30 5.77 -5.49 0.80
N GLU A 31 6.29 -4.65 1.70
CA GLU A 31 7.53 -4.92 2.42
C GLU A 31 7.41 -6.13 3.36
N ASP A 32 6.29 -6.29 4.04
CA ASP A 32 5.98 -7.46 4.87
C ASP A 32 5.99 -8.74 4.04
N ILE A 33 5.37 -8.74 2.85
CA ILE A 33 5.37 -9.90 1.95
C ILE A 33 6.80 -10.23 1.51
N ILE A 34 7.60 -9.24 1.11
CA ILE A 34 9.01 -9.43 0.73
C ILE A 34 9.80 -10.06 1.88
N PHE A 35 9.59 -9.58 3.11
CA PHE A 35 10.23 -10.12 4.29
C PHE A 35 9.85 -11.59 4.48
N MET A 36 8.56 -11.93 4.49
CA MET A 36 8.11 -13.31 4.66
C MET A 36 8.61 -14.26 3.56
N ILE A 37 8.71 -13.80 2.30
CA ILE A 37 9.31 -14.57 1.20
C ILE A 37 10.79 -14.88 1.51
N ARG A 38 11.56 -13.90 1.99
CA ARG A 38 12.98 -14.10 2.36
C ARG A 38 13.16 -15.09 3.51
N TYR A 39 12.18 -15.19 4.40
CA TYR A 39 12.16 -16.19 5.48
C TYR A 39 11.61 -17.56 5.04
N GLY A 40 11.31 -17.74 3.75
CA GLY A 40 10.90 -19.02 3.19
C GLY A 40 9.43 -19.38 3.43
N ILE A 41 8.58 -18.41 3.77
CA ILE A 41 7.13 -18.65 3.87
C ILE A 41 6.57 -18.97 2.49
N SER A 42 5.76 -20.03 2.43
CA SER A 42 5.19 -20.50 1.18
C SER A 42 4.18 -19.49 0.60
N LYS A 43 4.08 -19.42 -0.73
CA LYS A 43 3.03 -18.65 -1.42
C LYS A 43 1.63 -19.01 -0.89
N LYS A 44 1.37 -20.30 -0.66
CA LYS A 44 0.07 -20.79 -0.16
C LYS A 44 -0.27 -20.19 1.21
N ASP A 45 0.70 -20.01 2.09
CA ASP A 45 0.48 -19.43 3.42
C ASP A 45 0.37 -17.90 3.36
N LEU A 46 1.13 -17.24 2.48
CA LEU A 46 1.00 -15.80 2.24
C LEU A 46 -0.38 -15.43 1.70
N LEU A 47 -0.90 -16.20 0.75
CA LEU A 47 -2.22 -15.97 0.15
C LEU A 47 -3.40 -16.20 1.10
N LYS A 48 -3.16 -16.71 2.32
CA LYS A 48 -4.20 -16.71 3.38
C LYS A 48 -4.41 -15.33 3.99
N LYS A 49 -3.43 -14.43 3.89
CA LYS A 49 -3.45 -13.09 4.51
C LYS A 49 -3.37 -11.95 3.51
N TYR A 50 -2.67 -12.16 2.40
CA TYR A 50 -2.40 -11.14 1.39
C TYR A 50 -3.06 -11.50 0.07
N SER A 51 -3.40 -10.48 -0.72
CA SER A 51 -3.97 -10.71 -2.05
C SER A 51 -2.89 -11.20 -3.02
N GLU A 52 -3.31 -11.92 -4.07
CA GLU A 52 -2.38 -12.35 -5.12
C GLU A 52 -1.78 -11.16 -5.88
N LYS A 53 -2.50 -10.03 -5.94
CA LYS A 53 -2.01 -8.77 -6.51
C LYS A 53 -0.83 -8.22 -5.71
N ASP A 54 -0.95 -8.13 -4.39
CA ASP A 54 0.11 -7.63 -3.52
C ASP A 54 1.32 -8.56 -3.52
N TYR A 55 1.08 -9.88 -3.56
CA TYR A 55 2.14 -10.88 -3.72
C TYR A 55 2.94 -10.69 -5.02
N ASN A 56 2.26 -10.50 -6.15
CA ASN A 56 2.91 -10.29 -7.44
C ASN A 56 3.65 -8.94 -7.53
N GLU A 57 3.11 -7.90 -6.88
CA GLU A 57 3.77 -6.59 -6.78
C GLU A 57 5.04 -6.67 -5.90
N ALA A 58 5.01 -7.44 -4.82
CA ALA A 58 6.19 -7.74 -4.00
C ALA A 58 7.28 -8.47 -4.80
N LEU A 59 6.91 -9.50 -5.57
CA LEU A 59 7.85 -10.20 -6.46
C LEU A 59 8.45 -9.27 -7.51
N SER A 60 7.63 -8.41 -8.14
CA SER A 60 8.09 -7.44 -9.12
C SER A 60 9.11 -6.46 -8.51
N LYS A 61 8.87 -5.98 -7.29
CA LYS A 61 9.84 -5.12 -6.57
C LYS A 61 11.14 -5.85 -6.20
N MET A 62 11.07 -7.14 -5.87
CA MET A 62 12.28 -7.93 -5.59
C MET A 62 13.14 -8.13 -6.85
N ALA A 63 12.51 -8.28 -8.02
CA ALA A 63 13.19 -8.48 -9.30
C ALA A 63 13.75 -7.18 -9.92
N ALA A 64 13.21 -6.02 -9.54
CA ALA A 64 13.64 -4.71 -10.03
C ALA A 64 14.96 -4.19 -9.38
N LYS A 65 15.70 -5.05 -8.69
CA LYS A 65 16.88 -4.69 -7.89
C LYS A 65 18.12 -5.46 -8.32
#